data_AF-A0A0R3MXY1-F1
#
_entry.id   AF-A0A0R3MXY1-F1
#
_cell.length_a   1.000
_cell.length_b   1.000
_cell.length_c   1.000
_cell.angle_alpha   90.00
_cell.angle_beta   90.00
_cell.angle_gamma   90.00
#
_symmetry.space_group_name_H-M   'P 1'
#
loop_
_entity.id
_entity.type
_entity.pdbx_description
1 polymer ?
#
loop_
_entity_poly.entity_id
_entity_poly.type
_entity_poly.pdbx_seq_one_letter_code
_entity_poly.pdbx_strand_id
1 'polypeptide(L)'
;MHIIPKDEHPLPKGPMPDYVSHKEGVNQVGKLSAEVIVREYEAAVKEIEALGAELKDAAKRCEETVAGVHSMVNEIKELAASYREEGKRYFLQIEECSLMTSEVRTVCEELKKKIATTIAA
;
A
#
# COMPACT_ATOMS: atom_id res chain seq x y z
N MET A 1 21.87 11.46 8.38
CA MET A 1 21.51 12.71 7.67
C MET A 1 22.79 13.52 7.54
N HIS A 2 23.44 13.47 6.38
CA HIS A 2 24.66 14.23 6.13
C HIS A 2 24.25 15.66 5.76
N ILE A 3 24.57 16.63 6.62
CA ILE A 3 24.52 18.05 6.26
C ILE A 3 25.82 18.30 5.49
N ILE A 4 25.76 18.24 4.16
CA ILE A 4 26.87 18.67 3.31
C ILE A 4 26.93 20.20 3.41
N PRO A 5 28.08 20.82 3.75
CA PRO A 5 28.23 22.27 3.67
C PRO A 5 28.09 22.66 2.19
N LYS A 6 27.02 23.39 1.83
CA LYS A 6 26.86 23.98 0.49
C LYS A 6 27.76 25.22 0.38
N ASP A 7 29.05 25.01 0.25
CA ASP A 7 29.89 25.99 -0.44
C ASP A 7 29.76 25.73 -1.94
N GLU A 8 29.52 26.78 -2.73
CA GLU A 8 29.48 26.82 -4.21
C GLU A 8 28.13 26.66 -4.95
N HIS A 9 27.04 27.23 -4.43
CA HIS A 9 26.00 27.75 -5.33
C HIS A 9 26.07 29.26 -5.38
N PRO A 10 26.56 29.86 -6.50
CA PRO A 10 26.59 31.31 -6.64
C PRO A 10 25.18 31.85 -6.42
N LEU A 11 25.03 32.76 -5.45
CA LEU A 11 23.75 33.37 -5.17
C LEU A 11 23.18 33.99 -6.45
N PRO A 12 21.89 33.76 -6.76
CA PRO A 12 21.31 34.24 -8.00
C PRO A 12 21.49 35.75 -8.11
N LYS A 13 22.18 36.20 -9.16
CA LYS A 13 22.44 37.61 -9.46
C LYS A 13 21.23 38.24 -10.16
N GLY A 14 20.13 38.37 -9.42
CA GLY A 14 18.92 39.09 -9.85
C GLY A 14 18.77 40.46 -9.16
N PRO A 15 17.79 41.29 -9.59
CA PRO A 15 17.35 42.44 -8.80
C PRO A 15 16.91 41.98 -7.41
N MET A 16 17.02 42.88 -6.43
CA MET A 16 16.46 42.60 -5.11
C MET A 16 14.94 42.48 -5.16
N PRO A 17 14.34 41.59 -4.34
CA PRO A 17 12.90 41.52 -4.20
C PRO A 17 12.29 42.89 -3.85
N ASP A 18 11.06 43.14 -4.29
CA ASP A 18 10.41 44.45 -4.15
C ASP A 18 10.22 44.88 -2.67
N TYR A 19 10.24 43.94 -1.74
CA TYR A 19 10.15 44.19 -0.31
C TYR A 19 11.48 44.66 0.31
N VAL A 20 12.59 44.57 -0.42
CA VAL A 20 13.92 45.00 0.05
C VAL A 20 14.13 46.46 -0.34
N SER A 21 14.33 47.31 0.67
CA SER A 21 14.70 48.70 0.47
C SER A 21 15.86 49.09 1.39
N HIS A 22 16.80 49.86 0.84
CA HIS A 22 17.94 50.36 1.61
C HIS A 22 17.59 51.69 2.28
N LYS A 23 17.93 51.83 3.56
CA LYS A 23 17.83 53.12 4.26
C LYS A 23 18.84 54.12 3.69
N GLU A 24 18.48 55.40 3.72
CA GLU A 24 19.40 56.48 3.34
C GLU A 24 20.63 56.51 4.27
N GLY A 25 21.80 56.84 3.71
CA GLY A 25 23.05 56.92 4.47
C GLY A 25 23.78 55.59 4.72
N VAL A 26 23.20 54.44 4.35
CA VAL A 26 23.91 53.15 4.43
C VAL A 26 25.03 53.09 3.40
N ASN A 27 26.24 52.73 3.84
CA ASN A 27 27.41 52.61 2.96
C ASN A 27 27.28 51.41 2.00
N GLN A 28 28.12 51.38 0.96
CA GLN A 28 28.03 50.35 -0.09
C GLN A 28 28.22 48.93 0.45
N VAL A 29 29.13 48.74 1.42
CA VAL A 29 29.38 47.43 2.02
C VAL A 29 28.15 46.94 2.76
N GLY A 30 27.52 47.78 3.58
CA GLY A 30 26.31 47.46 4.32
C GLY A 30 25.13 47.10 3.41
N LYS A 31 24.97 47.80 2.28
CA LYS A 31 23.96 47.45 1.26
C LYS A 31 24.23 46.05 0.71
N LEU A 32 25.45 45.78 0.23
CA LEU A 32 25.81 44.50 -0.36
C LEU A 32 25.68 43.34 0.64
N SER A 33 26.14 43.51 1.88
CA SER A 33 26.00 42.51 2.93
C SER A 33 24.53 42.19 3.23
N ALA A 34 23.66 43.20 3.32
CA ALA A 34 22.24 42.98 3.54
C ALA A 34 21.58 42.22 2.37
N GLU A 35 21.92 42.59 1.13
CA GLU A 35 21.40 41.89 -0.05
C GLU A 35 21.84 40.43 -0.13
N VAL A 36 23.09 40.13 0.25
CA VAL A 36 23.59 38.74 0.28
C VAL A 36 22.75 37.89 1.21
N ILE A 37 22.48 38.37 2.43
CA ILE A 37 21.62 37.65 3.39
C ILE A 37 20.23 37.41 2.80
N VAL A 38 19.59 38.44 2.22
CA VAL A 38 18.27 38.24 1.61
C VAL A 38 18.32 37.19 0.51
N ARG A 39 19.34 37.19 -0.35
CA ARG A 39 19.49 36.18 -1.41
C ARG A 39 19.66 34.77 -0.87
N GLU A 40 20.39 34.60 0.24
CA GLU A 40 20.56 33.30 0.90
C GLU A 40 19.21 32.77 1.42
N TYR A 41 18.43 33.62 2.07
CA TYR A 41 17.09 33.23 2.56
C TYR A 41 16.13 32.94 1.42
N GLU A 42 16.11 33.74 0.35
CA GLU A 42 15.32 33.47 -0.85
C GLU A 42 15.70 32.14 -1.52
N ALA A 43 16.99 31.81 -1.56
CA ALA A 43 17.44 30.52 -2.05
C ALA A 43 16.95 29.37 -1.16
N ALA A 44 17.05 29.52 0.17
CA ALA A 44 16.53 28.53 1.12
C ALA A 44 15.01 28.36 1.00
N VAL A 45 14.24 29.43 0.81
CA VAL A 45 12.80 29.37 0.59
C VAL A 45 12.47 28.52 -0.64
N LYS A 46 13.16 28.75 -1.76
CA LYS A 46 12.96 27.95 -2.99
C LYS A 46 13.25 26.46 -2.78
N GLU A 47 14.28 26.14 -2.00
CA GLU A 47 14.59 24.74 -1.66
C GLU A 47 13.52 24.12 -0.76
N ILE A 48 12.98 24.88 0.19
CA ILE A 48 11.87 24.44 1.04
C ILE A 48 10.60 24.20 0.21
N GLU A 49 10.28 25.09 -0.73
CA GLU A 49 9.14 24.94 -1.63
C GLU A 49 9.30 23.71 -2.53
N ALA A 50 10.50 23.48 -3.07
CA ALA A 50 10.82 22.29 -3.86
C ALA A 50 10.65 21.00 -3.03
N LEU A 51 11.17 20.98 -1.80
CA LEU A 51 10.98 19.86 -0.88
C LEU A 51 9.49 19.64 -0.56
N GLY A 52 8.71 20.71 -0.39
CA GLY A 52 7.26 20.64 -0.19
C GLY A 52 6.54 19.99 -1.37
N ALA A 53 6.95 20.30 -2.61
CA ALA A 53 6.41 19.67 -3.81
C ALA A 53 6.75 18.17 -3.88
N GLU A 54 8.00 17.81 -3.60
CA GLU A 54 8.42 16.39 -3.56
C GLU A 54 7.66 15.59 -2.50
N LEU A 55 7.44 16.17 -1.32
CA LEU A 55 6.69 15.53 -0.24
C LEU A 55 5.23 15.31 -0.61
N LYS A 56 4.61 16.29 -1.27
CA LYS A 56 3.23 16.17 -1.77
C LYS A 56 3.09 15.02 -2.77
N ASP A 57 4.03 14.91 -3.71
CA ASP A 57 4.04 13.80 -4.68
C ASP A 57 4.29 12.45 -4.00
N ALA A 58 5.16 12.41 -3.00
CA ALA A 58 5.39 11.20 -2.21
C ALA A 58 4.15 10.78 -1.42
N ALA A 59 3.44 11.73 -0.81
CA ALA A 59 2.19 11.47 -0.10
C ALA A 59 1.13 10.87 -1.03
N LYS A 60 0.96 11.43 -2.23
CA LYS A 60 0.03 10.89 -3.24
C LYS A 60 0.36 9.45 -3.63
N ARG A 61 1.63 9.12 -3.87
CA ARG A 61 2.04 7.73 -4.16
C ARG A 61 1.76 6.78 -2.99
N CYS A 62 1.91 7.26 -1.76
CA CYS A 62 1.59 6.49 -0.56
C CYS A 62 0.08 6.20 -0.49
N GLU A 63 -0.77 7.20 -0.73
CA GLU A 63 -2.23 7.04 -0.78
C GLU A 63 -2.66 6.02 -1.85
N GLU A 64 -2.09 6.10 -3.06
CA GLU A 64 -2.34 5.15 -4.16
C GLU A 64 -1.93 3.72 -3.77
N THR A 65 -0.77 3.58 -3.13
CA THR A 65 -0.27 2.26 -2.65
C THR A 65 -1.20 1.68 -1.59
N VAL A 66 -1.62 2.49 -0.62
CA VAL A 66 -2.53 2.07 0.46
C VAL A 66 -3.88 1.63 -0.12
N ALA A 67 -4.42 2.38 -1.09
CA ALA A 67 -5.64 1.99 -1.79
C ALA A 67 -5.48 0.64 -2.51
N GLY A 68 -4.35 0.43 -3.19
CA GLY A 68 -4.03 -0.86 -3.83
C GLY A 68 -3.95 -2.03 -2.84
N VAL A 69 -3.30 -1.83 -1.70
CA VAL A 69 -3.23 -2.84 -0.62
C VAL A 69 -4.62 -3.18 -0.09
N HIS A 70 -5.49 -2.19 0.13
CA HIS A 70 -6.86 -2.44 0.55
C HIS A 70 -7.66 -3.27 -0.47
N SER A 71 -7.49 -3.01 -1.78
CA SER A 71 -8.10 -3.82 -2.84
C SER A 71 -7.65 -5.28 -2.74
N MET A 72 -6.34 -5.52 -2.66
CA MET A 72 -5.78 -6.86 -2.57
C MET A 72 -6.23 -7.60 -1.31
N VAL A 73 -6.36 -6.91 -0.17
CA VAL A 73 -6.91 -7.52 1.07
C VAL A 73 -8.36 -7.97 0.88
N ASN A 74 -9.17 -7.22 0.13
CA ASN A 74 -10.54 -7.64 -0.16
C ASN A 74 -10.56 -8.88 -1.06
N GLU A 75 -9.74 -8.91 -2.11
CA GLU A 75 -9.60 -10.09 -2.99
C GLU A 75 -9.17 -11.34 -2.21
N ILE A 76 -8.22 -11.20 -1.27
CA ILE A 76 -7.78 -12.31 -0.40
C ILE A 76 -8.94 -12.80 0.48
N LYS A 77 -9.77 -11.90 1.01
CA LYS A 77 -10.92 -12.28 1.83
C LYS A 77 -11.97 -13.04 1.02
N GLU A 78 -12.26 -12.57 -0.19
CA GLU A 78 -13.17 -13.24 -1.13
C GLU A 78 -12.67 -14.62 -1.51
N LEU A 79 -11.36 -14.73 -1.82
CA LEU A 79 -10.73 -16.02 -2.10
C LEU A 79 -10.85 -16.97 -0.90
N ALA A 80 -10.53 -16.50 0.31
CA ALA A 80 -10.66 -17.32 1.52
C ALA A 80 -12.11 -17.75 1.78
N ALA A 81 -13.10 -16.91 1.48
CA ALA A 81 -14.52 -17.27 1.57
C ALA A 81 -14.88 -18.37 0.56
N SER A 82 -14.44 -18.23 -0.70
CA SER A 82 -14.61 -19.25 -1.74
C SER A 82 -14.04 -20.61 -1.33
N TYR A 83 -12.83 -20.66 -0.78
CA TYR A 83 -12.22 -21.91 -0.31
C TYR A 83 -12.99 -22.55 0.85
N ARG A 84 -13.60 -21.76 1.75
CA ARG A 84 -14.44 -22.31 2.83
C ARG A 84 -15.70 -22.95 2.28
N GLU A 85 -16.36 -22.30 1.32
CA GLU A 85 -17.55 -22.87 0.66
C GLU A 85 -17.21 -24.13 -0.12
N GLU A 86 -16.09 -24.13 -0.84
CA GLU A 86 -15.64 -25.29 -1.59
C GLU A 86 -15.28 -26.47 -0.66
N GLY A 87 -14.60 -26.19 0.47
CA GLY A 87 -14.34 -27.18 1.49
C GLY A 87 -15.62 -27.79 2.08
N LYS A 88 -16.63 -26.96 2.36
CA LYS A 88 -17.95 -27.40 2.82
C LYS A 88 -18.65 -28.27 1.78
N ARG A 89 -18.56 -27.90 0.49
CA ARG A 89 -19.12 -28.69 -0.61
C ARG A 89 -18.52 -30.09 -0.66
N TYR A 90 -17.19 -30.20 -0.60
CA TYR A 90 -16.51 -31.50 -0.58
C TYR A 90 -16.84 -32.32 0.66
N PHE A 91 -16.88 -31.68 1.83
CA PHE A 91 -17.28 -32.34 3.08
C PHE A 91 -18.63 -33.05 2.93
N LEU A 92 -19.66 -32.33 2.47
CA LEU A 92 -21.00 -32.89 2.27
C LEU A 92 -21.01 -34.03 1.25
N GLN A 93 -20.29 -33.88 0.13
CA GLN A 93 -20.20 -34.93 -0.88
C GLN A 93 -19.54 -36.22 -0.35
N ILE A 94 -18.52 -36.08 0.51
CA ILE A 94 -17.86 -37.22 1.14
C ILE A 94 -18.81 -37.92 2.12
N GLU A 95 -19.53 -37.17 2.96
CA GLU A 95 -20.52 -37.74 3.88
C GLU A 95 -21.63 -38.48 3.13
N GLU A 96 -22.19 -37.88 2.08
CA GLU A 96 -23.23 -38.49 1.26
C GLU A 96 -22.74 -39.78 0.57
N CYS A 97 -21.55 -39.74 -0.04
CA CYS A 97 -20.96 -40.92 -0.67
C CYS A 97 -20.68 -42.04 0.34
N SER A 98 -20.21 -41.69 1.55
CA SER A 98 -19.95 -42.63 2.63
C SER A 98 -21.24 -43.30 3.13
N LEU A 99 -22.30 -42.51 3.32
CA LEU A 99 -23.61 -43.00 3.73
C LEU A 99 -24.18 -43.96 2.68
N MET A 100 -24.21 -43.53 1.42
CA MET A 100 -24.67 -44.35 0.29
C MET A 100 -23.90 -45.68 0.21
N THR A 101 -22.58 -45.64 0.39
CA THR A 101 -21.74 -46.84 0.40
C THR A 101 -22.10 -47.79 1.54
N SER A 102 -22.43 -47.25 2.72
CA SER A 102 -22.88 -48.04 3.87
C SER A 102 -24.25 -48.68 3.64
N GLU A 103 -25.18 -47.95 3.03
CA GLU A 103 -26.50 -48.46 2.65
C GLU A 103 -26.39 -49.59 1.64
N VAL A 104 -25.60 -49.41 0.58
CA VAL A 104 -25.32 -50.46 -0.42
C VAL A 104 -24.77 -51.71 0.25
N ARG A 105 -23.79 -51.58 1.16
CA ARG A 105 -23.23 -52.72 1.90
C ARG A 105 -24.31 -53.45 2.70
N THR A 106 -25.16 -52.71 3.40
CA THR A 106 -26.26 -53.28 4.20
C THR A 106 -27.23 -54.06 3.33
N VAL A 107 -27.69 -53.47 2.23
CA VAL A 107 -28.60 -54.12 1.27
C VAL A 107 -27.97 -55.38 0.67
N CYS A 108 -26.69 -55.34 0.30
CA CYS A 108 -25.98 -56.50 -0.23
C CYS A 108 -25.88 -57.65 0.79
N GLU A 109 -25.57 -57.36 2.06
CA GLU A 109 -25.51 -58.38 3.11
C GLU A 109 -26.89 -58.98 3.41
N GLU A 110 -27.94 -58.16 3.44
CA GLU A 110 -29.31 -58.64 3.58
C GLU A 110 -29.73 -59.56 2.43
N LEU A 111 -29.43 -59.18 1.19
CA LEU A 111 -29.71 -59.99 0.01
C LEU A 111 -28.97 -61.32 0.06
N LYS A 112 -27.67 -61.29 0.40
CA LYS A 112 -26.85 -62.48 0.56
C LYS A 112 -27.43 -63.43 1.61
N LYS A 113 -27.88 -62.91 2.75
CA LYS A 113 -28.54 -63.71 3.80
C LYS A 113 -29.82 -64.36 3.29
N LYS A 114 -30.67 -63.62 2.57
CA LYS A 114 -31.91 -64.16 1.96
C LYS A 114 -31.62 -65.31 0.99
N ILE A 115 -30.62 -65.13 0.11
CA ILE A 115 -30.20 -66.19 -0.83
C ILE A 115 -29.74 -67.44 -0.08
N ALA A 116 -28.89 -67.28 0.94
CA ALA A 116 -28.40 -68.40 1.74
C ALA A 116 -29.53 -69.16 2.46
N THR A 117 -30.51 -68.44 3.01
CA THR A 117 -31.67 -69.09 3.65
C THR A 117 -32.56 -69.84 2.65
N THR A 118 -32.75 -69.32 1.44
CA THR A 118 -33.56 -69.98 0.41
C THR A 118 -32.90 -71.25 -0.13
N ILE A 119 -31.57 -71.30 -0.20
CA ILE A 119 -30.83 -72.48 -0.66
C ILE A 119 -30.77 -73.57 0.43
N ALA A 120 -30.86 -73.19 1.71
CA ALA A 120 -30.81 -74.10 2.85
C ALA A 120 -32.18 -74.68 3.28
N ALA A 121 -33.27 -74.24 2.65
CA ALA A 121 -34.65 -74.70 2.88
C ALA A 121 -35.06 -75.71 1.79
#